data_AF-A0A957VPA3-F1
#
_entry.id   AF-A0A957VPA3-F1
#
_cell.length_a   1.000
_cell.length_b   1.000
_cell.length_c   1.000
_cell.angle_alpha   90.00
_cell.angle_beta   90.00
_cell.angle_gamma   90.00
#
_symmetry.space_group_name_H-M   'P 1'
#
loop_
_entity.id
_entity.type
_entity.pdbx_description
1 polymer ?
#
loop_
_entity_poly.entity_id
_entity_poly.type
_entity_poly.pdbx_seq_one_letter_code
_entity_poly.pdbx_strand_id
1 'polypeptide(L)'
;ANISTHTAIAPWWALREDPAGETAYLERRARYTEAMLDAAERAVPGLKSAVELCLPATPVTYQHWTGRPRGMVGGFPQGSIFAARGPRTAIPNLWLVGDSIFPGQSTAGVTLGGMRVAEAVLGGGRGPGRG
;
A
#
# COMPACT_ATOMS: atom_id res chain seq x y z
N ALA A 1 -14.94 7.48 8.08
CA ALA A 1 -14.68 6.04 7.87
C ALA A 1 -13.86 5.86 6.59
N ASN A 2 -13.12 4.75 6.43
CA ASN A 2 -12.37 4.44 5.21
C ASN A 2 -13.03 3.25 4.50
N ILE A 3 -13.19 3.34 3.17
CA ILE A 3 -13.75 2.29 2.33
C ILE A 3 -12.88 2.18 1.08
N SER A 4 -12.53 0.96 0.68
CA SER A 4 -11.66 0.70 -0.47
C SER A 4 -12.20 -0.44 -1.33
N THR A 5 -11.79 -0.46 -2.60
CA THR A 5 -12.13 -1.52 -3.55
C THR A 5 -10.95 -1.79 -4.47
N HIS A 6 -10.97 -2.97 -5.11
CA HIS A 6 -10.00 -3.31 -6.14
C HIS A 6 -10.36 -2.65 -7.47
N THR A 7 -9.34 -2.22 -8.21
CA THR A 7 -9.48 -1.71 -9.58
C THR A 7 -8.27 -2.14 -10.39
N ALA A 8 -8.47 -2.37 -11.69
CA ALA A 8 -7.35 -2.43 -12.63
C ALA A 8 -6.62 -1.07 -12.63
N ILE A 9 -5.28 -1.09 -12.58
CA ILE A 9 -4.46 0.12 -12.54
C ILE A 9 -4.28 0.76 -13.92
N ALA A 10 -4.26 -0.03 -15.00
CA ALA A 10 -3.92 0.45 -16.34
C ALA A 10 -4.83 1.58 -16.84
N PRO A 11 -6.17 1.54 -16.68
CA PRO A 11 -7.03 2.64 -17.11
C PRO A 11 -6.77 3.97 -16.38
N TRP A 12 -6.33 3.93 -15.12
CA TRP A 12 -6.02 5.15 -14.37
C TRP A 12 -4.74 5.82 -14.87
N TRP A 13 -3.73 5.01 -15.19
CA TRP A 13 -2.47 5.50 -15.73
C TRP A 13 -2.61 6.00 -17.16
N ALA A 14 -3.35 5.29 -18.01
CA ALA A 14 -3.64 5.73 -19.38
C ALA A 14 -4.28 7.13 -19.41
N LEU A 15 -5.28 7.37 -18.54
CA LEU A 15 -5.91 8.70 -18.42
C LEU A 15 -4.99 9.76 -17.83
N ARG A 16 -4.06 9.38 -16.95
CA ARG A 16 -3.13 10.31 -16.32
C ARG A 16 -1.97 10.70 -17.24
N GLU A 17 -1.56 9.80 -18.12
CA GLU A 17 -0.46 9.98 -19.07
C GLU A 17 -0.92 10.69 -20.36
N ASP A 18 -2.21 10.65 -20.67
CA ASP A 18 -2.81 11.40 -21.77
C ASP A 18 -2.88 12.91 -21.45
N PRO A 19 -2.25 13.80 -22.25
CA PRO A 19 -2.36 15.25 -22.07
C PRO A 19 -3.79 15.79 -22.09
N ALA A 20 -4.72 15.10 -22.76
CA ALA A 20 -6.15 15.44 -22.81
C ALA A 20 -7.00 14.65 -21.80
N GLY A 21 -6.38 13.77 -21.00
CA GLY A 21 -7.08 12.79 -20.16
C GLY A 21 -7.58 13.30 -18.82
N GLU A 22 -7.23 14.54 -18.41
CA GLU A 22 -7.54 15.07 -17.07
C GLU A 22 -9.05 15.05 -16.76
N THR A 23 -9.89 15.52 -17.69
CA THR A 23 -11.35 15.50 -17.52
C THR A 23 -11.87 14.08 -17.31
N ALA A 24 -11.46 13.15 -18.18
CA ALA A 24 -11.87 11.75 -18.09
C ALA A 24 -11.34 11.05 -16.82
N TYR A 25 -10.15 11.43 -16.35
CA TYR A 25 -9.59 10.98 -15.07
C TYR A 25 -10.46 11.44 -13.89
N LEU A 26 -10.84 12.72 -13.86
CA LEU A 26 -11.69 13.30 -12.82
C LEU A 26 -13.10 12.67 -12.83
N GLU A 27 -13.70 12.49 -14.00
CA GLU A 27 -14.99 11.80 -14.14
C GLU A 27 -14.91 10.34 -13.67
N ARG A 28 -13.82 9.63 -13.99
CA ARG A 28 -13.60 8.27 -13.50
C ARG A 28 -13.48 8.24 -11.98
N ARG A 29 -12.74 9.18 -11.38
CA ARG A 29 -12.64 9.33 -9.91
C ARG A 29 -14.00 9.60 -9.29
N ALA A 30 -14.81 10.49 -9.88
CA ALA A 30 -16.16 10.79 -9.40
C ALA A 30 -17.07 9.56 -9.45
N ARG A 31 -17.08 8.82 -10.58
CA ARG A 31 -17.87 7.57 -10.69
C ARG A 31 -17.51 6.52 -9.66
N TYR A 32 -16.22 6.31 -9.40
CA TYR A 32 -15.78 5.39 -8.35
C TYR A 32 -16.19 5.89 -6.96
N THR A 33 -16.11 7.20 -6.71
CA THR A 33 -16.51 7.80 -5.44
C THR A 33 -17.99 7.56 -5.17
N GLU A 34 -18.86 7.85 -6.14
CA GLU A 34 -20.31 7.62 -6.01
C GLU A 34 -20.63 6.13 -5.83
N ALA A 35 -20.03 5.23 -6.62
CA ALA A 35 -20.25 3.80 -6.47
C ALA A 35 -19.87 3.26 -5.08
N MET A 36 -18.78 3.80 -4.49
CA MET A 36 -18.35 3.45 -3.13
C MET A 36 -19.28 4.02 -2.07
N LEU A 37 -19.75 5.25 -2.24
CA LEU A 37 -20.74 5.86 -1.36
C LEU A 37 -22.09 5.14 -1.41
N ASP A 38 -22.54 4.73 -2.60
CA ASP A 38 -23.77 3.94 -2.75
C ASP A 38 -23.64 2.56 -2.11
N ALA A 39 -22.45 1.93 -2.18
CA ALA A 39 -22.19 0.69 -1.48
C ALA A 39 -22.19 0.87 0.04
N ALA A 40 -21.62 1.97 0.53
CA ALA A 40 -21.61 2.33 1.93
C ALA A 40 -23.03 2.60 2.47
N GLU A 41 -23.85 3.32 1.71
CA GLU A 41 -25.25 3.62 2.04
C GLU A 41 -26.08 2.36 2.25
N ARG A 42 -25.87 1.33 1.42
CA ARG A 42 -26.57 0.04 1.59
C ARG A 42 -26.18 -0.68 2.88
N ALA A 43 -24.94 -0.53 3.33
CA ALA A 43 -24.45 -1.14 4.56
C ALA A 43 -24.82 -0.30 5.80
N VAL A 44 -24.86 1.02 5.65
CA VAL A 44 -25.14 2.00 6.70
C VAL A 44 -26.08 3.08 6.12
N PRO A 45 -27.40 2.89 6.23
CA PRO A 45 -28.37 3.88 5.74
C PRO A 45 -28.20 5.25 6.40
N GLY A 46 -28.29 6.32 5.62
CA GLY A 46 -28.06 7.70 6.05
C GLY A 46 -26.59 8.13 6.03
N LEU A 47 -25.67 7.27 5.59
CA LEU A 47 -24.25 7.62 5.55
C LEU A 47 -23.96 8.72 4.54
N LYS A 48 -24.52 8.67 3.32
CA LYS A 48 -24.27 9.66 2.27
C LYS A 48 -24.67 11.07 2.71
N SER A 49 -25.81 11.23 3.37
CA SER A 49 -26.28 12.53 3.85
C SER A 49 -25.47 13.05 5.04
N ALA A 50 -24.79 12.17 5.78
CA ALA A 50 -23.92 12.52 6.90
C ALA A 50 -22.46 12.81 6.49
N VAL A 51 -22.11 12.74 5.19
CA VAL A 51 -20.74 13.03 4.73
C VAL A 51 -20.49 14.53 4.73
N GLU A 52 -19.66 15.00 5.68
CA GLU A 52 -19.17 16.39 5.72
C GLU A 52 -17.92 16.60 4.85
N LEU A 53 -17.08 15.57 4.71
CA LEU A 53 -15.83 15.61 3.95
C LEU A 53 -15.60 14.28 3.22
N CYS A 54 -15.40 14.35 1.91
CA CYS A 54 -15.03 13.21 1.08
C CYS A 54 -13.65 13.43 0.43
N LEU A 55 -12.70 12.54 0.70
CA LEU A 55 -11.34 12.59 0.14
C LEU A 55 -11.08 11.37 -0.74
N PRO A 56 -11.54 11.36 -2.01
CA PRO A 56 -11.36 10.19 -2.87
C PRO A 56 -9.91 10.04 -3.33
N ALA A 57 -9.40 8.82 -3.32
CA ALA A 57 -8.04 8.49 -3.77
C ALA A 57 -8.08 7.44 -4.90
N THR A 58 -7.16 7.55 -5.85
CA THR A 58 -6.98 6.62 -6.97
C THR A 58 -5.60 5.93 -6.88
N PRO A 59 -5.28 4.94 -7.74
CA PRO A 59 -3.92 4.42 -7.83
C PRO A 59 -2.86 5.51 -8.08
N VAL A 60 -3.19 6.56 -8.83
CA VAL A 60 -2.27 7.70 -9.05
C VAL A 60 -2.03 8.45 -7.73
N THR A 61 -3.10 8.70 -6.96
CA THR A 61 -2.99 9.28 -5.60
C THR A 61 -2.12 8.41 -4.69
N TYR A 62 -2.28 7.09 -4.74
CA TYR A 62 -1.47 6.15 -3.96
C TYR A 62 0.00 6.23 -4.33
N GLN A 63 0.34 6.24 -5.62
CA GLN A 63 1.74 6.41 -6.03
C GLN A 63 2.32 7.73 -5.51
N HIS A 64 1.58 8.82 -5.62
CA HIS A 64 2.04 10.14 -5.19
C HIS A 64 2.39 10.18 -3.70
N TRP A 65 1.54 9.63 -2.82
CA TRP A 65 1.73 9.72 -1.38
C TRP A 65 2.55 8.59 -0.75
N THR A 66 2.53 7.39 -1.35
CA THR A 66 3.20 6.21 -0.78
C THR A 66 4.48 5.81 -1.51
N GLY A 67 4.75 6.42 -2.67
CA GLY A 67 5.86 6.04 -3.54
C GLY A 67 5.69 4.66 -4.19
N ARG A 68 4.52 4.02 -4.05
CA ARG A 68 4.31 2.67 -4.59
C ARG A 68 4.23 2.69 -6.11
N PRO A 69 5.01 1.83 -6.80
CA PRO A 69 4.95 1.74 -8.25
C PRO A 69 3.52 1.51 -8.74
N ARG A 70 3.05 2.41 -9.60
CA ARG A 70 1.70 2.43 -10.18
C ARG A 70 0.56 2.47 -9.15
N GLY A 71 0.85 2.82 -7.91
CA GLY A 71 -0.12 2.83 -6.80
C GLY A 71 -0.59 1.45 -6.38
N MET A 72 0.14 0.39 -6.74
CA MET A 72 -0.24 -0.97 -6.39
C MET A 72 -0.14 -1.18 -4.87
N VAL A 73 -1.14 -1.86 -4.32
CA VAL A 73 -1.19 -2.29 -2.93
C VAL A 73 -1.26 -3.82 -2.91
N GLY A 74 -0.94 -4.47 -1.78
CA GLY A 74 -0.92 -5.93 -1.74
C GLY A 74 0.49 -6.56 -1.80
N GLY A 75 1.56 -5.75 -1.79
CA GLY A 75 2.92 -6.25 -1.71
C GLY A 75 3.26 -7.19 -2.88
N PHE A 76 4.31 -8.00 -2.73
CA PHE A 76 4.57 -9.07 -3.69
C PHE A 76 3.59 -10.23 -3.45
N PRO A 77 3.00 -10.82 -4.50
CA PRO A 77 2.18 -12.02 -4.37
C PRO A 77 2.93 -13.09 -3.58
N GLN A 78 2.45 -13.39 -2.37
CA GLN A 78 3.04 -14.43 -1.53
C GLN A 78 2.44 -15.78 -1.95
N GLY A 79 2.98 -16.37 -3.02
CA GLY A 79 2.59 -17.71 -3.46
C GLY A 79 3.15 -18.84 -2.57
N SER A 80 4.21 -18.55 -1.82
CA SER A 80 4.81 -19.47 -0.85
C SER A 80 5.55 -18.67 0.22
N ILE A 81 5.30 -19.02 1.49
CA ILE A 81 5.98 -18.44 2.66
C ILE A 81 7.50 -18.68 2.60
N PHE A 82 7.94 -19.79 1.98
CA PHE A 82 9.36 -20.12 1.82
C PHE A 82 10.08 -19.29 0.77
N ALA A 83 9.34 -18.64 -0.13
CA ALA A 83 9.89 -17.72 -1.13
C ALA A 83 9.92 -16.27 -0.64
N ALA A 84 9.45 -16.00 0.59
CA ALA A 84 9.40 -14.67 1.15
C ALA A 84 10.80 -14.10 1.36
N ARG A 85 11.02 -12.88 0.86
CA ARG A 85 12.31 -12.19 0.95
C ARG A 85 12.65 -11.88 2.41
N GLY A 86 13.89 -12.15 2.81
CA GLY A 86 14.42 -11.73 4.11
C GLY A 86 14.84 -10.24 4.15
N PRO A 87 15.15 -9.69 5.33
CA PRO A 87 15.47 -8.28 5.50
C PRO A 87 16.90 -7.88 5.09
N ARG A 88 17.80 -8.86 4.89
CA ARG A 88 19.21 -8.59 4.53
C ARG A 88 19.34 -8.22 3.06
N THR A 89 20.23 -7.29 2.78
CA THR A 89 20.66 -6.94 1.41
C THR A 89 22.11 -7.38 1.18
N ALA A 90 22.57 -7.31 -0.07
CA ALA A 90 23.98 -7.54 -0.41
C ALA A 90 24.88 -6.36 -0.01
N ILE A 91 24.30 -5.21 0.36
CA ILE A 91 25.04 -4.02 0.76
C ILE A 91 25.24 -4.06 2.29
N PRO A 92 26.48 -3.97 2.79
CA PRO A 92 26.75 -3.95 4.22
C PRO A 92 25.99 -2.83 4.92
N ASN A 93 25.44 -3.13 6.10
CA ASN A 93 24.69 -2.19 6.95
C ASN A 93 23.41 -1.61 6.31
N LEU A 94 22.93 -2.17 5.19
CA LEU A 94 21.65 -1.82 4.60
C LEU A 94 20.62 -2.95 4.78
N TRP A 95 19.49 -2.59 5.38
CA TRP A 95 18.40 -3.51 5.70
C TRP A 95 17.09 -3.05 5.06
N LEU A 96 16.28 -4.03 4.65
CA LEU A 96 14.91 -3.80 4.18
C LEU A 96 13.94 -4.01 5.32
N VAL A 97 12.94 -3.13 5.42
CA VAL A 97 11.83 -3.20 6.39
C VAL A 97 10.53 -2.88 5.66
N GLY A 98 9.42 -3.45 6.13
CA GLY A 98 8.08 -3.19 5.59
C GLY A 98 7.39 -4.47 5.14
N ASP A 99 6.33 -4.32 4.34
CA ASP A 99 5.49 -5.45 3.91
C ASP A 99 6.06 -6.26 2.73
N SER A 100 7.24 -5.86 2.25
CA SER A 100 7.98 -6.51 1.16
C SER A 100 8.99 -7.55 1.65
N ILE A 101 9.08 -7.75 2.97
CA ILE A 101 9.90 -8.78 3.62
C ILE A 101 9.01 -9.68 4.46
N PHE A 102 9.46 -10.91 4.76
CA PHE A 102 8.77 -11.79 5.70
C PHE A 102 8.57 -11.07 7.07
N PRO A 103 7.39 -11.17 7.72
CA PRO A 103 6.26 -12.06 7.43
C PRO A 103 5.24 -11.52 6.41
N GLY A 104 5.47 -10.33 5.85
CA GLY A 104 4.69 -9.79 4.74
C GLY A 104 3.69 -8.72 5.18
N GLN A 105 2.50 -8.81 4.58
CA GLN A 105 1.49 -7.75 4.59
C GLN A 105 0.73 -7.57 5.90
N SER A 106 -0.09 -6.50 5.96
CA SER A 106 -0.86 -6.07 7.13
C SER A 106 -0.02 -5.38 8.20
N THR A 107 -0.69 -4.61 9.06
CA THR A 107 -0.08 -3.93 10.21
C THR A 107 0.68 -4.92 11.08
N ALA A 108 0.07 -6.07 11.40
CA ALA A 108 0.72 -7.10 12.22
C ALA A 108 1.98 -7.67 11.54
N GLY A 109 1.92 -7.94 10.22
CA GLY A 109 3.04 -8.47 9.47
C GLY A 109 4.21 -7.49 9.41
N VAL A 110 3.92 -6.21 9.14
CA VAL A 110 4.92 -5.14 9.13
C VAL A 110 5.54 -4.93 10.51
N THR A 111 4.74 -4.93 11.58
CA THR A 111 5.24 -4.76 12.95
C THR A 111 6.19 -5.91 13.33
N LEU A 112 5.78 -7.15 13.11
CA LEU A 112 6.60 -8.33 13.41
C LEU A 112 7.89 -8.35 12.55
N GLY A 113 7.78 -8.00 11.26
CA GLY A 113 8.93 -7.87 10.38
C GLY A 113 9.92 -6.82 10.88
N GLY A 114 9.42 -5.65 11.29
CA GLY A 114 10.23 -4.56 11.85
C GLY A 114 10.96 -4.96 13.12
N MET A 115 10.28 -5.62 14.07
CA MET A 115 10.90 -6.13 15.31
C MET A 115 12.04 -7.10 14.99
N ARG A 116 11.84 -8.02 14.04
CA ARG A 116 12.87 -8.96 13.61
C ARG A 116 14.08 -8.27 12.98
N VAL A 117 13.87 -7.21 12.21
CA VAL A 117 15.00 -6.43 11.66
C VAL A 117 15.75 -5.73 12.78
N ALA A 118 15.04 -5.12 13.73
CA ALA A 118 15.67 -4.46 14.87
C ALA A 118 16.53 -5.45 15.70
N GLU A 119 16.01 -6.64 16.01
CA GLU A 119 16.77 -7.70 16.67
C GLU A 119 17.99 -8.14 15.86
N ALA A 120 17.87 -8.28 14.54
CA ALA A 120 18.97 -8.69 13.68
C ALA A 120 20.09 -7.62 13.61
N VAL A 121 19.72 -6.33 13.59
CA VAL A 121 20.65 -5.20 13.62
C VAL A 121 21.37 -5.13 14.97
N LEU A 122 20.63 -5.23 16.07
CA LEU A 122 21.19 -5.15 17.44
C LEU A 122 22.01 -6.39 17.80
N GLY A 123 21.56 -7.58 17.40
CA GLY A 123 22.27 -8.84 17.60
C GLY A 123 23.54 -8.96 16.76
N GLY A 124 23.58 -8.35 15.57
CA GLY A 124 24.78 -8.24 14.74
C GLY A 124 25.82 -7.23 15.25
N GLY A 125 25.45 -6.37 16.20
CA GLY A 125 26.35 -5.40 16.84
C GLY A 125 27.20 -5.97 17.99
N ARG A 126 26.93 -7.20 18.44
CA ARG A 126 27.86 -7.95 19.30
C ARG A 126 28.90 -8.64 18.42
N GLY A 127 29.93 -7.88 18.02
CA GLY A 127 31.16 -8.46 17.50
C GLY A 127 31.76 -9.44 18.52
N PRO A 128 32.51 -10.46 18.08
CA PRO A 128 33.20 -11.36 19.00
C PRO A 128 34.09 -10.51 19.91
N GLY A 129 33.89 -10.66 21.23
CA GLY A 129 34.74 -10.03 22.24
C GLY A 129 36.19 -10.40 21.95
N ARG A 130 37.04 -9.37 21.97
CA ARG A 130 38.50 -9.56 22.02
C ARG A 130 38.82 -10.41 23.25
N GLY A 131 39.32 -11.61 23.01
CA GLY A 131 39.96 -12.51 23.97
C GLY A 131 41.18 -13.10 23.29
#